data_AF-L7JUY3-F1
#
_entry.id   AF-L7JUY3-F1
#
_cell.length_a   1.000
_cell.length_b   1.000
_cell.length_c   1.000
_cell.angle_alpha   90.00
_cell.angle_beta   90.00
_cell.angle_gamma   90.00
#
_symmetry.space_group_name_H-M   'P 1'
#
loop_
_entity.id
_entity.type
_entity.pdbx_description
1 polymer ?
#
loop_
_entity_poly.entity_id
_entity_poly.type
_entity_poly.pdbx_seq_one_letter_code
_entity_poly.pdbx_strand_id
1 'polypeptide(L)'
;MLKKYVIFSKPYILIEDIKGKHQPFYKEYDDDKVPCIDLRSPALCCPFLKNKRFKSTKRRKERKGGFCEICYQKYVSYDAHVRERSHREFALDSRNYKDIDDIIDSFAISNFDPDLYCPVSPLLRKSASLPIDLDEKGELMDWEAGKMLDTIVFTDMGGSDDEKDKLCKAVYKVENFINEYLNE
;
A
#
# COMPACT_ATOMS: atom_id res chain seq x y z
N MET A 1 -30.92 -29.88 -5.99
CA MET A 1 -30.01 -28.98 -6.74
C MET A 1 -28.76 -29.77 -7.09
N LEU A 2 -28.37 -29.82 -8.36
CA LEU A 2 -27.11 -30.45 -8.78
C LEU A 2 -25.94 -29.65 -8.22
N LYS A 3 -25.05 -30.31 -7.45
CA LYS A 3 -23.79 -29.70 -7.03
C LYS A 3 -22.98 -29.38 -8.29
N LYS A 4 -22.65 -28.11 -8.54
CA LYS A 4 -21.72 -27.73 -9.60
C LYS A 4 -20.32 -28.14 -9.17
N TYR A 5 -19.80 -29.20 -9.77
CA TYR A 5 -18.39 -29.59 -9.64
C TYR A 5 -17.55 -28.77 -10.61
N VAL A 6 -16.44 -28.24 -10.12
CA VAL A 6 -15.43 -27.55 -10.94
C VAL A 6 -14.19 -28.41 -10.92
N ILE A 7 -13.64 -28.70 -12.10
CA ILE A 7 -12.40 -29.46 -12.26
C ILE A 7 -11.33 -28.46 -12.71
N PHE A 8 -10.25 -28.35 -11.93
CA PHE A 8 -9.13 -27.49 -12.26
C PHE A 8 -8.09 -28.27 -13.05
N SER A 9 -7.57 -27.66 -14.11
CA SER A 9 -6.60 -28.27 -15.04
C SER A 9 -5.20 -27.66 -14.92
N LYS A 10 -5.12 -26.45 -14.36
CA LYS A 10 -3.90 -25.66 -14.17
C LYS A 10 -3.69 -25.31 -12.70
N PRO A 11 -2.54 -24.74 -12.30
CA PRO A 11 -2.34 -24.26 -10.93
C PRO A 11 -3.46 -23.31 -10.50
N TYR A 12 -4.04 -23.57 -9.34
CA TYR A 12 -5.19 -22.83 -8.83
C TYR A 12 -5.07 -22.53 -7.34
N ILE A 13 -5.81 -21.51 -6.91
CA ILE A 13 -6.11 -21.22 -5.51
C ILE A 13 -7.61 -21.35 -5.36
N LEU A 14 -8.06 -22.21 -4.45
CA LEU A 14 -9.46 -22.35 -4.04
C LEU A 14 -9.58 -21.89 -2.58
N ILE A 15 -10.50 -20.97 -2.33
CA ILE A 15 -10.82 -20.48 -0.98
C ILE A 15 -12.27 -20.85 -0.69
N GLU A 16 -12.45 -21.60 0.38
CA GLU A 16 -13.76 -22.00 0.89
C GLU A 16 -13.86 -21.72 2.39
N ASP A 17 -15.08 -21.45 2.82
CA ASP A 17 -15.39 -21.34 4.23
C ASP A 17 -15.42 -22.74 4.85
N ILE A 18 -14.72 -22.92 5.98
CA ILE A 18 -14.66 -24.18 6.73
C ILE A 18 -16.07 -24.65 7.12
N LYS A 19 -16.98 -23.71 7.40
CA LYS A 19 -18.38 -24.01 7.75
C LYS A 19 -19.28 -24.21 6.53
N GLY A 20 -18.77 -23.97 5.33
CA GLY A 20 -19.53 -24.07 4.08
C GLY A 20 -20.71 -23.10 3.99
N LYS A 21 -20.69 -21.98 4.74
CA LYS A 21 -21.79 -21.00 4.74
C LYS A 21 -21.72 -20.10 3.51
N HIS A 22 -20.51 -19.82 3.04
CA HIS A 22 -20.27 -18.91 1.93
C HIS A 22 -19.89 -19.67 0.65
N GLN A 23 -20.23 -19.09 -0.50
CA GLN A 23 -19.87 -19.65 -1.79
C GLN A 23 -18.34 -19.66 -1.95
N PRO A 24 -17.72 -20.81 -2.25
CA PRO A 24 -16.30 -20.87 -2.55
C PRO A 24 -15.95 -20.03 -3.78
N PHE A 25 -14.77 -19.43 -3.78
CA PHE A 25 -14.24 -18.74 -4.95
C PHE A 25 -12.82 -19.23 -5.24
N TYR A 26 -12.44 -19.18 -6.51
CA TYR A 26 -11.17 -19.72 -6.96
C TYR A 26 -10.53 -18.84 -8.03
N LYS A 27 -9.22 -18.99 -8.18
CA LYS A 27 -8.43 -18.41 -9.26
C LYS A 27 -7.54 -19.49 -9.85
N GLU A 28 -7.79 -19.85 -11.10
CA GLU A 28 -6.91 -20.68 -11.91
C GLU A 28 -5.95 -19.77 -12.72
N TYR A 29 -4.67 -20.13 -12.75
CA TYR A 29 -3.61 -19.38 -13.41
C TYR A 29 -3.18 -20.09 -14.70
N ASP A 30 -2.85 -19.31 -15.73
CA ASP A 30 -2.00 -19.80 -16.81
C ASP A 30 -0.56 -19.89 -16.30
N ASP A 31 0.23 -20.85 -16.80
CA ASP A 31 1.62 -21.08 -16.35
C ASP A 31 2.46 -19.79 -16.40
N ASP A 32 2.27 -18.97 -17.43
CA ASP A 32 3.00 -17.70 -17.63
C ASP A 32 2.60 -16.59 -16.64
N LYS A 33 1.45 -16.74 -15.97
CA LYS A 33 0.81 -15.71 -15.12
C LYS A 33 0.81 -16.08 -13.64
N VAL A 34 1.41 -17.21 -13.26
CA VAL A 34 1.62 -17.55 -11.86
C VAL A 34 2.50 -16.46 -11.23
N PRO A 35 2.08 -15.82 -10.11
CA PRO A 35 2.88 -14.82 -9.44
C PRO A 35 4.24 -15.41 -9.04
N CYS A 36 5.32 -14.83 -9.55
CA CYS A 36 6.69 -15.24 -9.26
C CYS A 36 7.48 -14.01 -8.84
N ILE A 37 8.22 -14.15 -7.73
CA ILE A 37 9.07 -13.08 -7.19
C ILE A 37 10.30 -12.94 -8.08
N ASP A 38 10.51 -11.76 -8.68
CA ASP A 38 11.74 -11.41 -9.40
C ASP A 38 12.67 -10.63 -8.47
N LEU A 39 13.67 -11.33 -7.94
CA LEU A 39 14.70 -10.76 -7.07
C LEU A 39 15.62 -9.75 -7.78
N ARG A 40 15.51 -9.64 -9.12
CA ARG A 40 16.26 -8.65 -9.91
C ARG A 40 15.46 -7.39 -10.17
N SER A 41 14.24 -7.29 -9.62
CA SER A 41 13.43 -6.10 -9.76
C SER A 41 14.13 -4.89 -9.12
N PRO A 42 14.11 -3.71 -9.76
CA PRO A 42 14.70 -2.51 -9.17
C PRO A 42 14.04 -2.16 -7.84
N ALA A 43 14.80 -1.53 -6.93
CA ALA A 43 14.26 -1.02 -5.68
C ALA A 43 13.01 -0.15 -5.94
N LEU A 44 12.01 -0.26 -5.05
CA LEU A 44 10.73 0.44 -5.13
C LEU A 44 9.82 0.03 -6.32
N CYS A 45 10.19 -0.99 -7.10
CA CYS A 45 9.31 -1.63 -8.08
C CYS A 45 8.62 -2.85 -7.47
N CYS A 46 7.46 -3.23 -8.02
CA CYS A 46 6.77 -4.45 -7.60
C CYS A 46 7.54 -5.69 -8.08
N PRO A 47 7.97 -6.61 -7.19
CA PRO A 47 8.77 -7.78 -7.56
C PRO A 47 7.98 -8.83 -8.35
N PHE A 48 6.65 -8.74 -8.39
CA PHE A 48 5.79 -9.65 -9.17
C PHE A 48 5.51 -9.15 -10.60
N LEU A 49 6.00 -7.95 -10.96
CA LEU A 49 5.79 -7.37 -12.28
C LEU A 49 7.07 -7.44 -13.11
N LYS A 50 7.14 -8.41 -14.01
CA LYS A 50 8.23 -8.48 -15.00
C LYS A 50 8.23 -7.21 -15.86
N ASN A 51 9.37 -6.52 -15.94
CA ASN A 51 9.66 -5.44 -16.90
C ASN A 51 8.77 -4.19 -16.86
N LYS A 52 8.02 -3.93 -15.79
CA LYS A 52 7.17 -2.74 -15.72
C LYS A 52 7.97 -1.55 -15.19
N ARG A 53 8.70 -0.86 -16.08
CA ARG A 53 9.13 0.53 -15.81
C ARG A 53 7.87 1.34 -15.50
N PHE A 54 7.89 2.16 -14.44
CA PHE A 54 6.80 3.08 -14.14
C PHE A 54 6.59 4.00 -15.35
N LYS A 55 5.69 3.61 -16.26
CA LYS A 55 5.24 4.52 -17.31
C LYS A 55 4.48 5.61 -16.58
N SER A 56 5.03 6.83 -16.58
CA SER A 56 4.33 8.05 -16.18
C SER A 56 3.14 8.23 -17.12
N THR A 57 2.07 7.50 -16.82
CA THR A 57 0.90 7.46 -17.67
C THR A 57 0.11 8.73 -17.41
N LYS A 58 0.50 9.81 -18.11
CA LYS A 58 -0.31 11.03 -18.35
C LYS A 58 -1.66 10.71 -19.03
N ARG A 59 -1.94 9.44 -19.35
CA ARG A 59 -3.27 9.00 -19.74
C ARG A 59 -4.15 9.05 -18.49
N ARG A 60 -4.86 10.18 -18.30
CA ARG A 60 -6.09 10.23 -17.51
C ARG A 60 -6.89 8.98 -17.85
N LYS A 61 -6.84 7.97 -16.98
CA LYS A 61 -7.72 6.82 -17.07
C LYS A 61 -9.13 7.41 -17.18
N GLU A 62 -9.87 7.00 -18.19
CA GLU A 62 -11.31 7.25 -18.24
C GLU A 62 -11.87 6.89 -16.87
N ARG A 63 -12.56 7.85 -16.24
CA ARG A 63 -13.02 7.72 -14.86
C ARG A 63 -13.95 6.51 -14.83
N LYS A 64 -13.50 5.45 -14.17
CA LYS A 64 -14.28 4.22 -14.04
C LYS A 64 -15.50 4.52 -13.16
N GLY A 65 -16.61 3.88 -13.49
CA GLY A 65 -17.77 3.86 -12.60
C GLY A 65 -17.45 3.25 -11.24
N GLY A 66 -18.29 3.52 -10.26
CA GLY A 66 -18.14 3.08 -8.88
C GLY A 66 -19.48 2.85 -8.22
N PHE A 67 -19.46 2.65 -6.91
CA PHE A 67 -20.66 2.57 -6.07
C PHE A 67 -20.63 3.75 -5.09
N CYS A 68 -21.74 4.45 -4.96
CA CYS A 68 -21.88 5.51 -3.97
C CYS A 68 -22.53 4.93 -2.72
N GLU A 69 -21.86 5.06 -1.59
CA GLU A 69 -22.35 4.58 -0.29
C GLU A 69 -23.45 5.47 0.29
N ILE A 70 -23.48 6.76 -0.08
CA ILE A 70 -24.53 7.70 0.33
C ILE A 70 -25.84 7.37 -0.39
N CYS A 71 -25.77 7.19 -1.71
CA CYS A 71 -26.96 6.96 -2.54
C CYS A 71 -27.28 5.47 -2.71
N TYR A 72 -26.45 4.58 -2.18
CA TYR A 72 -26.54 3.11 -2.32
C TYR A 72 -26.72 2.64 -3.78
N GLN A 73 -26.11 3.32 -4.74
CA GLN A 73 -26.27 3.03 -6.16
C GLN A 73 -24.94 2.98 -6.92
N LYS A 74 -24.90 2.19 -7.99
CA LYS A 74 -23.79 2.18 -8.95
C LYS A 74 -23.89 3.39 -9.86
N TYR A 75 -22.77 4.09 -10.09
CA TYR A 75 -22.67 5.19 -11.03
C TYR A 75 -21.64 4.88 -12.12
N VAL A 76 -21.85 5.43 -13.32
CA VAL A 76 -20.92 5.29 -14.44
C VAL A 76 -19.84 6.37 -14.41
N SER A 77 -20.22 7.60 -14.06
CA SER A 77 -19.31 8.76 -13.98
C SER A 77 -19.46 9.45 -12.64
N TYR A 78 -18.35 9.55 -11.90
CA TYR A 78 -18.31 10.23 -10.60
C TYR A 78 -18.78 11.69 -10.71
N ASP A 79 -18.25 12.44 -11.69
CA ASP A 79 -18.56 13.87 -11.82
C ASP A 79 -20.03 14.13 -12.15
N ALA A 80 -20.67 13.22 -12.87
CA ALA A 80 -22.10 13.33 -13.15
C ALA A 80 -22.92 13.00 -11.90
N HIS A 81 -22.57 11.91 -11.22
CA HIS A 81 -23.29 11.43 -10.05
C HIS A 81 -23.28 12.44 -8.89
N VAL A 82 -22.14 13.05 -8.55
CA VAL A 82 -22.09 14.04 -7.45
C VAL A 82 -22.87 15.32 -7.73
N ARG A 83 -23.23 15.56 -9.00
CA ARG A 83 -24.09 16.69 -9.41
C ARG A 83 -25.57 16.33 -9.42
N GLU A 84 -25.92 15.05 -9.28
CA GLU A 84 -27.31 14.61 -9.18
C GLU A 84 -27.97 15.19 -7.93
N ARG A 85 -29.26 15.49 -8.06
CA ARG A 85 -30.04 16.16 -7.00
C ARG A 85 -30.00 15.39 -5.68
N SER A 86 -30.18 14.06 -5.73
CA SER A 86 -30.19 13.20 -4.54
C SER A 86 -28.89 13.28 -3.75
N HIS A 87 -27.74 13.19 -4.44
CA HIS A 87 -26.43 13.29 -3.80
C HIS A 87 -26.21 14.70 -3.23
N ARG A 88 -26.60 15.74 -3.96
CA ARG A 88 -26.46 17.13 -3.52
C ARG A 88 -27.31 17.47 -2.31
N GLU A 89 -28.56 17.00 -2.26
CA GLU A 89 -29.44 17.22 -1.11
C GLU A 89 -28.86 16.57 0.15
N PHE A 90 -28.29 15.36 0.03
CA PHE A 90 -27.58 14.72 1.15
C PHE A 90 -26.34 15.51 1.56
N ALA A 91 -25.52 15.94 0.58
CA ALA A 91 -24.28 16.67 0.83
C ALA A 91 -24.48 18.05 1.49
N LEU A 92 -25.63 18.69 1.26
CA LEU A 92 -25.95 20.02 1.80
C LEU A 92 -26.58 19.97 3.19
N ASP A 93 -27.09 18.82 3.63
CA ASP A 93 -27.66 18.67 4.96
C ASP A 93 -26.53 18.40 5.97
N SER A 94 -26.17 19.43 6.75
CA SER A 94 -25.09 19.36 7.75
C SER A 94 -25.30 18.27 8.80
N ARG A 95 -26.56 17.88 9.04
CA ARG A 95 -26.87 16.80 10.00
C ARG A 95 -26.29 15.45 9.57
N ASN A 96 -26.08 15.24 8.26
CA ASN A 96 -25.50 14.00 7.74
C ASN A 96 -24.00 13.85 8.03
N TYR A 97 -23.32 14.94 8.37
CA TYR A 97 -21.87 14.96 8.61
C TYR A 97 -21.51 15.34 10.06
N LYS A 98 -22.51 15.49 10.94
CA LYS A 98 -22.31 15.93 12.32
C LYS A 98 -21.30 15.08 13.08
N ASP A 99 -21.35 13.76 12.96
CA ASP A 99 -20.41 12.88 13.66
C ASP A 99 -18.96 13.10 13.20
N ILE A 100 -18.76 13.50 11.94
CA ILE A 100 -17.45 13.87 11.41
C ILE A 100 -17.02 15.22 11.98
N ASP A 101 -17.92 16.20 12.04
CA ASP A 101 -17.66 17.51 12.63
C ASP A 101 -17.27 17.37 14.11
N ASP A 102 -18.00 16.58 14.89
CA ASP A 102 -17.71 16.28 16.30
C ASP A 102 -16.31 15.65 16.47
N ILE A 103 -15.90 14.77 15.54
CA ILE A 103 -14.56 14.17 15.52
C ILE A 103 -13.51 15.23 15.19
N ILE A 104 -13.74 16.08 14.17
CA ILE A 104 -12.81 17.15 13.78
C ILE A 104 -12.60 18.11 14.95
N ASP A 105 -13.67 18.50 15.64
CA ASP A 105 -13.62 19.38 16.80
C ASP A 105 -12.88 18.75 17.99
N SER A 106 -12.93 17.41 18.12
CA SER A 106 -12.17 16.67 19.14
C SER A 106 -10.66 16.72 18.91
N PHE A 107 -10.22 16.83 17.67
CA PHE A 107 -8.82 17.10 17.37
C PHE A 107 -8.59 18.58 17.67
N ALA A 108 -7.88 18.88 18.75
CA ALA A 108 -7.41 20.22 19.06
C ALA A 108 -6.35 20.65 18.03
N ILE A 109 -6.76 20.86 16.77
CA ILE A 109 -5.94 21.38 15.66
C ILE A 109 -5.74 22.88 15.88
N SER A 110 -5.19 23.24 17.04
CA SER A 110 -4.66 24.55 17.31
C SER A 110 -3.29 24.61 16.66
N ASN A 111 -3.19 25.35 15.55
CA ASN A 111 -1.98 25.71 14.81
C ASN A 111 -1.60 24.74 13.68
N PHE A 112 -2.51 24.55 12.73
CA PHE A 112 -2.08 24.21 11.38
C PHE A 112 -1.36 25.42 10.79
N ASP A 113 -0.02 25.41 10.81
CA ASP A 113 0.80 26.33 10.04
C ASP A 113 0.94 25.78 8.62
N PRO A 114 0.28 26.39 7.61
CA PRO A 114 0.35 25.94 6.23
C PRO A 114 1.77 25.94 5.67
N ASP A 115 2.66 26.78 6.20
CA ASP A 115 4.03 26.94 5.74
C ASP A 115 4.98 25.87 6.31
N LEU A 116 4.57 25.18 7.38
CA LEU A 116 5.28 24.02 7.96
C LEU A 116 4.74 22.67 7.47
N TYR A 117 3.58 22.66 6.80
CA TYR A 117 3.02 21.43 6.23
C TYR A 117 3.75 21.06 4.93
N CYS A 118 4.89 20.40 5.06
CA CYS A 118 5.52 19.71 3.95
C CYS A 118 5.05 18.24 3.98
N PRO A 119 4.14 17.80 3.10
CA PRO A 119 3.74 16.41 3.03
C PRO A 119 4.95 15.58 2.62
N VAL A 120 5.66 15.05 3.61
CA VAL A 120 6.72 14.06 3.41
C VAL A 120 6.05 12.81 2.91
N SER A 121 5.95 12.68 1.58
CA SER A 121 5.74 11.36 1.01
C SER A 121 6.86 10.47 1.53
N PRO A 122 6.57 9.26 2.03
CA PRO A 122 7.61 8.27 2.31
C PRO A 122 8.49 8.00 1.07
N LEU A 123 7.98 8.33 -0.12
CA LEU A 123 8.68 8.24 -1.40
C LEU A 123 9.48 9.51 -1.76
N LEU A 124 9.32 10.63 -1.03
CA LEU A 124 9.97 11.90 -1.34
C LEU A 124 11.50 11.75 -1.24
N ARG A 125 12.00 11.09 -0.18
CA ARG A 125 13.44 10.84 0.03
C ARG A 125 14.10 9.94 -1.01
N LYS A 126 13.33 9.22 -1.83
CA LYS A 126 13.87 8.24 -2.80
C LYS A 126 13.39 8.48 -4.22
N SER A 127 12.77 9.63 -4.50
CA SER A 127 12.47 10.00 -5.88
C SER A 127 13.77 10.29 -6.61
N ALA A 128 13.97 9.67 -7.78
CA ALA A 128 15.21 9.75 -8.58
C ALA A 128 15.55 11.15 -9.11
N SER A 129 14.84 12.18 -8.66
CA SER A 129 14.90 13.56 -9.15
C SER A 129 15.14 14.58 -8.04
N LEU A 130 15.46 14.16 -6.81
CA LEU A 130 16.05 15.06 -5.83
C LEU A 130 17.58 14.95 -5.87
N PRO A 131 18.30 16.08 -5.81
CA PRO A 131 19.74 16.06 -5.67
C PRO A 131 20.09 15.33 -4.37
N ILE A 132 20.87 14.27 -4.50
CA ILE A 132 21.65 13.75 -3.38
C ILE A 132 22.63 14.89 -3.07
N ASP A 133 22.60 15.45 -1.87
CA ASP A 133 23.57 16.45 -1.44
C ASP A 133 24.94 15.74 -1.35
N LEU A 134 25.65 15.77 -2.47
CA LEU A 134 27.01 15.29 -2.60
C LEU A 134 27.96 16.44 -2.26
N ASP A 135 29.03 16.14 -1.53
CA ASP A 135 30.10 17.11 -1.31
C ASP A 135 30.87 17.41 -2.62
N GLU A 136 31.80 18.36 -2.59
CA GLU A 136 32.62 18.73 -3.75
C GLU A 136 33.48 17.56 -4.29
N LYS A 137 33.54 16.44 -3.57
CA LYS A 137 34.26 15.21 -3.94
C LYS A 137 33.34 14.08 -4.40
N GLY A 138 32.01 14.28 -4.39
CA GLY A 138 31.02 13.29 -4.79
C GLY A 138 30.70 12.26 -3.70
N GLU A 139 31.02 12.54 -2.44
CA GLU A 139 30.67 11.69 -1.30
C GLU A 139 29.35 12.14 -0.65
N LEU A 140 28.63 11.18 -0.08
CA LEU A 140 27.35 11.41 0.60
C LEU A 140 27.62 12.20 1.89
N MET A 141 27.04 13.39 2.04
CA MET A 141 27.14 14.16 3.28
C MET A 141 26.63 13.33 4.47
N ASP A 142 27.48 13.15 5.49
CA ASP A 142 27.13 12.46 6.74
C ASP A 142 25.95 13.18 7.42
N TRP A 143 24.78 12.55 7.37
CA TRP A 143 23.60 13.03 8.10
C TRP A 143 23.81 12.74 9.58
N GLU A 144 23.83 13.78 10.43
CA GLU A 144 24.01 13.66 11.87
C GLU A 144 23.21 12.49 12.48
N ALA A 145 23.93 11.64 13.20
CA ALA A 145 23.43 10.47 13.90
C ALA A 145 22.41 10.86 14.98
N GLY A 146 21.14 10.97 14.60
CA GLY A 146 20.08 11.30 15.56
C GLY A 146 18.65 11.04 15.10
N LYS A 147 18.42 10.59 13.86
CA LYS A 147 17.07 10.24 13.38
C LYS A 147 17.00 8.75 13.10
N MET A 148 16.53 8.02 14.10
CA MET A 148 16.21 6.60 14.03
C MET A 148 15.35 6.32 12.79
N LEU A 149 15.89 5.56 11.83
CA LEU A 149 15.16 5.10 10.65
C LEU A 149 14.22 3.97 11.10
N ASP A 150 12.93 4.28 11.24
CA ASP A 150 11.85 3.31 11.50
C ASP A 150 11.54 2.38 10.30
N THR A 151 12.38 2.41 9.26
CA THR A 151 12.19 1.58 8.07
C THR A 151 13.27 0.53 8.02
N ILE A 152 12.89 -0.72 8.27
CA ILE A 152 13.69 -1.89 7.95
C ILE A 152 13.86 -1.90 6.42
N VAL A 153 14.98 -1.39 5.95
CA VAL A 153 15.39 -1.46 4.55
C VAL A 153 16.31 -2.67 4.44
N PHE A 154 15.82 -3.75 3.82
CA PHE A 154 16.67 -4.85 3.38
C PHE A 154 17.46 -4.40 2.15
N THR A 155 18.49 -3.60 2.37
CA THR A 155 19.56 -3.42 1.39
C THR A 155 20.75 -4.21 1.86
N ASP A 156 21.36 -4.97 0.94
CA ASP A 156 22.65 -5.60 1.11
C ASP A 156 23.69 -4.49 1.35
N MET A 157 23.93 -4.18 2.62
CA MET A 157 25.01 -3.31 3.04
C MET A 157 26.27 -4.15 2.89
N GLY A 158 27.24 -3.68 2.09
CA GLY A 158 28.55 -4.30 1.91
C GLY A 158 29.42 -4.28 3.17
N GLY A 159 28.86 -4.61 4.33
CA GLY A 159 29.53 -4.72 5.62
C GLY A 159 30.35 -6.00 5.71
N SER A 160 31.37 -5.96 6.56
CA SER A 160 32.23 -7.10 6.85
C SER A 160 31.44 -8.29 7.42
N ASP A 161 32.01 -9.49 7.33
CA ASP A 161 31.35 -10.72 7.79
C ASP A 161 30.91 -10.65 9.28
N ASP A 162 31.61 -9.84 10.10
CA ASP A 162 31.26 -9.61 11.51
C ASP A 162 29.97 -8.78 11.69
N GLU A 163 29.65 -7.87 10.78
CA GLU A 163 28.40 -7.09 10.84
C GLU A 163 27.21 -7.93 10.36
N LYS A 164 27.43 -8.81 9.39
CA LYS A 164 26.42 -9.77 8.92
C LYS A 164 26.05 -10.78 10.00
N ASP A 165 27.03 -11.26 10.78
CA ASP A 165 26.78 -12.17 11.92
C ASP A 165 25.97 -11.48 13.03
N LYS A 166 26.24 -10.20 13.32
CA LYS A 166 25.45 -9.40 14.27
C LYS A 166 24.01 -9.20 13.80
N LEU A 167 23.81 -8.94 12.51
CA LEU A 167 22.47 -8.78 11.93
C LEU A 167 21.68 -10.10 11.97
N CYS A 168 22.29 -11.22 11.59
CA CYS A 168 21.67 -12.54 11.69
C CYS A 168 21.27 -12.89 13.12
N LYS A 169 22.12 -12.60 14.12
CA LYS A 169 21.80 -12.78 15.54
C LYS A 169 20.66 -11.89 16.01
N ALA A 170 20.53 -10.67 15.46
CA ALA A 170 19.42 -9.78 15.77
C ALA A 170 18.10 -10.28 15.16
N VAL A 171 18.11 -10.75 13.91
CA VAL A 171 16.94 -11.36 13.24
C VAL A 171 16.45 -12.60 14.00
N TYR A 172 17.36 -13.47 14.42
CA TYR A 172 17.04 -14.68 15.19
C TYR A 172 16.36 -14.37 16.54
N LYS A 173 16.74 -13.26 17.19
CA LYS A 173 16.11 -12.81 18.44
C LYS A 173 14.69 -12.29 18.19
N VAL A 174 14.46 -11.61 17.07
CA VAL A 174 13.13 -11.10 16.71
C VAL A 174 12.19 -12.25 16.35
N GLU A 175 12.65 -13.25 15.59
CA GLU A 175 11.84 -14.44 15.29
C GLU A 175 11.46 -15.21 16.56
N ASN A 176 12.41 -15.38 17.49
CA ASN A 176 12.10 -16.03 18.78
C ASN A 176 11.10 -15.22 19.61
N PHE A 177 11.23 -13.90 19.66
CA PHE A 177 10.28 -13.02 20.37
C PHE A 177 8.87 -13.10 19.78
N ILE A 178 8.75 -13.10 18.44
CA ILE A 178 7.46 -13.22 17.76
C ILE A 178 6.84 -14.60 18.01
N ASN A 179 7.65 -15.66 17.95
CA ASN A 179 7.17 -17.03 18.19
C ASN A 179 6.76 -17.27 19.65
N GLU A 180 7.39 -16.59 20.61
CA GLU A 180 7.01 -16.65 22.02
C GLU A 180 5.69 -15.90 22.27
N TYR A 181 5.50 -14.75 21.60
CA TYR A 181 4.28 -13.94 21.74
C TYR A 181 3.06 -14.50 20.99
N LEU A 182 3.26 -15.33 19.97
CA LEU A 182 2.18 -15.95 19.18
C LEU A 182 1.77 -17.34 19.67
N ASN A 183 2.50 -17.93 20.64
CA ASN A 183 2.22 -19.24 21.21
C ASN A 183 1.72 -19.19 22.68
N GLU A 184 1.36 -18.01 23.19
CA GLU A 184 0.46 -17.83 24.35
C GLU A 184 -0.97 -17.53 23.88
#